data_AF-A0A965KVW3-F1
#
_entry.id   AF-A0A965KVW3-F1
#
_cell.length_a   1.000
_cell.length_b   1.000
_cell.length_c   1.000
_cell.angle_alpha   90.00
_cell.angle_beta   90.00
_cell.angle_gamma   90.00
#
_symmetry.space_group_name_H-M   'P 1'
#
loop_
_entity.id
_entity.type
_entity.pdbx_description
1 polymer ?
#
loop_
_entity_poly.entity_id
_entity_poly.type
_entity_poly.pdbx_seq_one_letter_code
_entity_poly.pdbx_strand_id
1 'polypeptide(L)'
;MGKATQSARAGGPLDVLEPIAEAGREAYALHLADETIGEKRERVAEYMSRTAREFLTHAEGGLPNLAVISSVAPFIGLFGTVWGIMTSFAGIAQSQDTSLAVVAPGIAEALAATAYGLAAAIPASIGYNRIGSSFARLGQEVAHYIEDEALHMTSGAGPRAKQQKEAA
;
A
#
# COMPACT_ATOMS: atom_id res chain seq x y z
N MET A 1 10.85 7.83 21.86
CA MET A 1 9.66 7.45 21.06
C MET A 1 8.53 8.49 21.25
N GLY A 2 8.77 9.78 20.98
CA GLY A 2 7.87 10.85 21.45
C GLY A 2 7.71 12.07 20.55
N LYS A 3 8.03 11.97 19.25
CA LYS A 3 7.72 13.04 18.27
C LYS A 3 6.90 12.52 17.08
N ALA A 4 7.19 11.29 16.61
CA ALA A 4 6.44 10.65 15.53
C ALA A 4 4.96 10.34 15.89
N THR A 5 4.67 10.06 17.17
CA THR A 5 3.30 9.80 17.65
C THR A 5 2.50 11.08 17.96
N GLN A 6 3.16 12.24 18.04
CA GLN A 6 2.50 13.51 18.36
C GLN A 6 2.01 14.24 17.10
N SER A 7 2.70 14.08 15.97
CA SER A 7 2.26 14.63 14.67
C SER A 7 0.96 13.97 14.18
N ALA A 8 0.75 12.68 14.49
CA ALA A 8 -0.44 11.95 14.08
C ALA A 8 -1.75 12.40 14.78
N ARG A 9 -1.68 13.22 15.84
CA ARG A 9 -2.86 13.70 16.58
C ARG A 9 -3.26 15.15 16.27
N ALA A 10 -2.42 15.90 15.55
CA ALA A 10 -2.69 17.29 15.19
C ALA A 10 -3.27 17.46 13.77
N GLY A 11 -3.20 16.42 12.93
CA GLY A 11 -3.54 16.51 11.53
C GLY A 11 -5.04 16.59 11.26
N GLY A 12 -5.51 17.77 10.87
CA GLY A 12 -6.70 17.86 10.04
C GLY A 12 -6.46 17.16 8.68
N PRO A 13 -7.49 16.94 7.85
CA PRO A 13 -7.37 16.35 6.51
C PRO A 13 -6.29 17.01 5.62
N LEU A 14 -5.95 18.27 5.90
CA LEU A 14 -4.97 19.07 5.17
C LEU A 14 -3.50 18.77 5.56
N ASP A 15 -3.23 18.22 6.74
CA ASP A 15 -1.86 18.00 7.25
C ASP A 15 -1.13 16.85 6.53
N VAL A 16 -1.89 15.94 5.90
CA VAL A 16 -1.35 14.81 5.14
C VAL A 16 -0.79 15.26 3.78
N LEU A 17 -1.35 16.32 3.20
CA LEU A 17 -0.95 16.85 1.90
C LEU A 17 0.10 17.97 2.01
N GLU A 18 0.31 18.52 3.20
CA GLU A 18 1.21 19.64 3.43
C GLU A 18 2.64 19.40 2.89
N PRO A 19 3.28 18.22 3.09
CA PRO A 19 4.61 17.97 2.53
C PRO A 19 4.62 17.99 0.99
N ILE A 20 3.53 17.54 0.37
CA ILE A 20 3.36 17.50 -1.09
C ILE A 20 3.18 18.92 -1.61
N ALA A 21 2.32 19.72 -0.95
CA ALA A 21 2.09 21.11 -1.30
C ALA A 21 3.35 21.97 -1.13
N GLU A 22 4.12 21.76 -0.06
CA GLU A 22 5.39 22.46 0.18
C GLU A 22 6.41 22.15 -0.91
N ALA A 23 6.57 20.88 -1.32
CA ALA A 23 7.43 20.51 -2.43
C ALA A 23 7.02 21.23 -3.75
N GLY A 24 5.72 21.42 -3.97
CA GLY A 24 5.20 22.21 -5.08
C GLY A 24 5.55 23.69 -4.98
N ARG A 25 5.46 24.30 -3.79
CA ARG A 25 5.83 25.71 -3.54
C ARG A 25 7.32 25.94 -3.69
N GLU A 26 8.15 25.07 -3.13
CA GLU A 26 9.61 25.11 -3.28
C GLU A 26 10.01 25.05 -4.76
N ALA A 27 9.41 24.12 -5.51
CA ALA A 27 9.59 24.06 -6.95
C ALA A 27 9.12 25.36 -7.60
N TYR A 28 7.90 25.83 -7.32
CA TYR A 28 7.37 27.05 -7.92
C TYR A 28 8.25 28.29 -7.70
N ALA A 29 8.94 28.38 -6.56
CA ALA A 29 9.84 29.47 -6.19
C ALA A 29 11.16 29.47 -6.96
N LEU A 30 11.58 28.33 -7.53
CA LEU A 30 12.75 28.27 -8.40
C LEU A 30 12.47 29.05 -9.69
N HIS A 31 13.28 30.07 -9.95
CA HIS A 31 13.24 30.86 -11.17
C HIS A 31 14.28 30.33 -12.16
N LEU A 32 13.81 29.75 -13.25
CA LEU A 32 14.64 29.31 -14.37
C LEU A 32 14.46 30.32 -15.52
N ALA A 33 15.58 30.77 -16.10
CA ALA A 33 15.54 31.67 -17.25
C ALA A 33 14.91 30.96 -18.46
N ASP A 34 14.07 31.69 -19.21
CA ASP A 34 13.37 31.22 -20.42
C ASP A 34 12.38 30.05 -20.23
N GLU A 35 11.98 29.73 -18.99
CA GLU A 35 10.99 28.69 -18.70
C GLU A 35 9.56 29.13 -19.08
N THR A 36 8.87 28.31 -19.87
CA THR A 36 7.46 28.50 -20.19
C THR A 36 6.55 28.13 -19.01
N ILE A 37 5.31 28.63 -18.99
CA ILE A 37 4.32 28.25 -17.95
C ILE A 37 4.08 26.73 -17.94
N GLY A 38 4.12 26.09 -19.11
CA GLY A 38 3.97 24.65 -19.24
C GLY A 38 5.10 23.86 -18.58
N GLU A 39 6.35 24.24 -18.86
CA GLU A 39 7.55 23.63 -18.25
C GLU A 39 7.56 23.86 -16.73
N LYS A 40 7.21 25.08 -16.28
CA LYS A 40 7.09 25.39 -14.86
C LYS A 40 6.06 24.49 -14.17
N ARG A 41 4.90 24.29 -14.79
CA ARG A 41 3.82 23.43 -14.26
C ARG A 41 4.26 21.97 -14.17
N GLU A 42 4.90 21.47 -15.23
CA GLU A 42 5.41 20.10 -15.26
C GLU A 42 6.42 19.87 -14.13
N ARG A 43 7.37 20.80 -13.95
CA ARG A 43 8.36 20.73 -12.88
C ARG A 43 7.74 20.77 -11.48
N VAL A 44 6.76 21.64 -11.25
CA VAL A 44 6.01 21.67 -9.97
C VAL A 44 5.30 20.34 -9.74
N ALA A 45 4.57 19.83 -10.72
CA ALA A 45 3.87 18.56 -10.62
C ALA A 45 4.81 17.37 -10.40
N GLU A 46 6.01 17.38 -11.00
CA GLU A 46 7.03 16.35 -10.83
C GLU A 46 7.55 16.30 -9.38
N TYR A 47 7.89 17.46 -8.80
CA TYR A 47 8.38 17.53 -7.42
C TYR A 47 7.31 17.08 -6.43
N MET A 48 6.07 17.54 -6.61
CA MET A 48 4.92 17.08 -5.82
C MET A 48 4.70 15.57 -5.96
N SER A 49 4.76 15.04 -7.18
CA SER A 49 4.59 13.60 -7.47
C SER A 49 5.67 12.75 -6.81
N ARG A 50 6.91 13.22 -6.77
CA ARG A 50 8.00 12.51 -6.09
C ARG A 50 7.73 12.41 -4.59
N THR A 51 7.42 13.54 -3.95
CA THR A 51 7.10 13.57 -2.52
C THR A 51 5.87 12.74 -2.20
N ALA A 52 4.84 12.80 -3.05
CA ALA A 52 3.63 11.99 -2.90
C ALA A 52 3.90 10.49 -2.99
N ARG A 53 4.74 10.05 -3.93
CA ARG A 53 5.15 8.64 -4.04
C ARG A 53 5.90 8.19 -2.79
N GLU A 54 6.86 8.98 -2.33
CA GLU A 54 7.59 8.70 -1.09
C GLU A 54 6.63 8.58 0.10
N PHE A 55 5.69 9.52 0.24
CA PHE A 55 4.66 9.48 1.28
C PHE A 55 3.78 8.22 1.19
N LEU A 56 3.26 7.91 0.00
CA LEU A 56 2.41 6.74 -0.24
C LEU A 56 3.18 5.44 0.07
N THR A 57 4.43 5.30 -0.36
CA THR A 57 5.24 4.11 -0.03
C THR A 57 5.37 3.91 1.48
N HIS A 58 5.53 4.98 2.26
CA HIS A 58 5.55 4.86 3.73
C HIS A 58 4.16 4.57 4.32
N ALA A 59 3.11 5.12 3.72
CA ALA A 59 1.72 4.93 4.16
C ALA A 59 1.17 3.53 3.81
N GLU A 60 1.79 2.82 2.87
CA GLU A 60 1.43 1.45 2.48
C GLU A 60 1.52 0.47 3.67
N GLY A 61 2.46 0.70 4.59
CA GLY A 61 2.53 0.02 5.88
C GLY A 61 2.56 -1.52 5.78
N GLY A 62 1.54 -2.19 6.31
CA GLY A 62 1.46 -3.65 6.39
C GLY A 62 0.87 -4.35 5.16
N LEU A 63 0.47 -3.62 4.12
CA LEU A 63 -0.11 -4.19 2.90
C LEU A 63 0.76 -5.27 2.24
N PRO A 64 2.09 -5.07 2.06
CA PRO A 64 2.96 -6.08 1.46
C PRO A 64 3.02 -7.37 2.30
N ASN A 65 2.97 -7.25 3.62
CA ASN A 65 2.96 -8.40 4.51
C ASN A 65 1.69 -9.24 4.33
N LEU A 66 0.52 -8.60 4.14
CA LEU A 66 -0.73 -9.31 3.84
C LEU A 66 -0.64 -10.07 2.51
N ALA A 67 -0.01 -9.49 1.49
CA ALA A 67 0.22 -10.15 0.20
C ALA A 67 1.10 -11.40 0.36
N VAL A 68 2.19 -11.28 1.12
CA VAL A 68 3.10 -12.41 1.41
C VAL A 68 2.38 -13.50 2.22
N ILE A 69 1.68 -13.14 3.30
CA ILE A 69 0.95 -14.13 4.11
C ILE A 69 -0.11 -14.84 3.27
N SER A 70 -0.89 -14.10 2.46
CA SER A 70 -1.91 -14.67 1.59
C SER A 70 -1.36 -15.67 0.59
N SER A 71 -0.15 -15.45 0.08
CA SER A 71 0.46 -16.29 -0.96
C SER A 71 1.27 -17.46 -0.38
N VAL A 72 1.94 -17.26 0.75
CA VAL A 72 2.88 -18.24 1.33
C VAL A 72 2.23 -19.17 2.35
N ALA A 73 1.25 -18.69 3.13
CA ALA A 73 0.63 -19.50 4.20
C ALA A 73 0.00 -20.84 3.72
N PRO A 74 -0.63 -20.93 2.53
CA PRO A 74 -1.13 -22.21 2.03
C PRO A 74 -0.01 -23.24 1.80
N PHE A 75 1.16 -22.78 1.32
CA PHE A 75 2.30 -23.66 1.08
C PHE A 75 2.94 -24.13 2.38
N ILE A 76 2.93 -23.30 3.44
CA ILE A 76 3.34 -23.73 4.78
C ILE A 76 2.42 -24.85 5.29
N GLY A 77 1.10 -24.71 5.10
CA GLY A 77 0.14 -25.75 5.46
C GLY A 77 0.35 -27.05 4.68
N LEU A 78 0.51 -26.95 3.35
CA LEU A 78 0.81 -28.09 2.48
C LEU A 78 2.11 -28.79 2.88
N PHE A 79 3.16 -28.02 3.19
CA PHE A 79 4.42 -28.59 3.67
C PHE A 79 4.21 -29.39 4.96
N GLY A 80 3.43 -28.86 5.91
CA GLY A 80 3.08 -29.56 7.14
C GLY A 80 2.36 -30.88 6.90
N THR A 81 1.51 -30.96 5.87
CA THR A 81 0.80 -32.22 5.57
C THR A 81 1.72 -33.27 5.00
N VAL A 82 2.61 -32.88 4.10
CA VAL A 82 3.63 -33.77 3.51
C VAL A 82 4.53 -34.31 4.60
N TRP A 83 5.00 -33.43 5.50
CA TRP A 83 5.83 -33.83 6.63
C TRP A 83 5.12 -34.78 7.59
N GLY A 84 3.87 -34.46 7.96
CA GLY A 84 3.07 -35.29 8.87
C GLY A 84 2.79 -36.67 8.30
N ILE A 85 2.37 -36.75 7.04
CA ILE A 85 2.12 -38.03 6.35
C ILE A 85 3.41 -38.85 6.25
N MET A 86 4.55 -38.23 5.90
CA MET A 86 5.85 -38.90 5.86
C MET A 86 6.22 -39.49 7.23
N THR A 87 6.00 -38.72 8.31
CA THR A 87 6.29 -39.14 9.68
C THR A 87 5.38 -40.30 10.11
N SER A 88 4.09 -40.26 9.76
CA SER A 88 3.16 -41.37 10.00
C SER A 88 3.59 -42.65 9.30
N PHE A 89 4.01 -42.59 8.03
CA PHE A 89 4.51 -43.76 7.31
C PHE A 89 5.83 -44.31 7.88
N ALA A 90 6.73 -43.43 8.33
CA ALA A 90 7.95 -43.85 9.02
C ALA A 90 7.63 -44.59 10.34
N GLY A 91 6.58 -44.15 11.05
CA GLY A 91 6.05 -44.82 12.24
C GLY A 91 5.59 -46.25 11.95
N ILE A 92 4.79 -46.46 10.89
CA ILE A 92 4.37 -47.81 10.44
C ILE A 92 5.59 -48.71 10.19
N ALA A 93 6.61 -48.18 9.51
CA ALA A 93 7.80 -48.95 9.16
C ALA A 93 8.60 -49.39 10.41
N GLN A 94 8.64 -48.57 11.46
CA GLN A 94 9.30 -48.90 12.72
C GLN A 94 8.49 -49.85 13.60
N SER A 95 7.17 -49.63 13.71
CA SER A 95 6.30 -50.43 14.57
C SER A 95 5.96 -51.79 13.95
N GLN A 96 6.10 -51.93 12.63
CA GLN A 96 5.57 -53.05 11.84
C GLN A 96 4.05 -53.26 12.01
N ASP A 97 3.34 -52.23 12.51
CA ASP A 97 1.90 -52.25 12.71
C ASP A 97 1.23 -51.36 11.67
N THR A 98 0.44 -51.99 10.80
CA THR A 98 -0.31 -51.33 9.71
C THR A 98 -1.72 -50.91 10.14
N SER A 99 -2.06 -51.04 11.42
CA SER A 99 -3.33 -50.60 11.97
C SER A 99 -3.53 -49.10 11.77
N LEU A 100 -4.66 -48.74 11.17
CA LEU A 100 -5.06 -47.35 10.97
C LEU A 100 -5.12 -46.56 12.28
N ALA A 101 -5.38 -47.23 13.41
CA ALA A 101 -5.43 -46.58 14.71
C ALA A 101 -4.09 -45.97 15.13
N VAL A 102 -2.96 -46.55 14.70
CA VAL A 102 -1.61 -46.09 15.05
C VAL A 102 -1.23 -44.82 14.29
N VAL A 103 -1.73 -44.65 13.07
CA VAL A 103 -1.39 -43.50 12.20
C VAL A 103 -2.45 -42.41 12.16
N ALA A 104 -3.69 -42.72 12.56
CA ALA A 104 -4.80 -41.78 12.54
C ALA A 104 -4.49 -40.44 13.23
N PRO A 105 -3.81 -40.40 14.40
CA PRO A 105 -3.44 -39.12 15.03
C PRO A 105 -2.50 -38.27 14.16
N GLY A 106 -1.44 -38.86 13.61
CA GLY A 106 -0.46 -38.13 12.80
C GLY A 106 -1.03 -37.61 11.47
N ILE A 107 -1.94 -38.37 10.86
CA ILE A 107 -2.66 -37.91 9.66
C ILE A 107 -3.63 -36.78 10.00
N ALA A 108 -4.32 -36.85 11.14
CA ALA A 108 -5.21 -35.78 11.58
C ALA A 108 -4.45 -34.47 11.82
N GLU A 109 -3.28 -34.52 12.45
CA GLU A 109 -2.40 -33.35 12.64
C GLU A 109 -1.87 -32.81 11.31
N ALA A 110 -1.51 -33.72 10.38
CA ALA A 110 -1.12 -33.34 9.02
C ALA A 110 -2.25 -32.54 8.34
N LEU A 111 -3.48 -33.02 8.38
CA LEU A 111 -4.63 -32.31 7.79
C LEU A 111 -4.92 -30.97 8.49
N ALA A 112 -4.73 -30.90 9.81
CA ALA A 112 -4.87 -29.65 10.56
C ALA A 112 -3.87 -28.59 10.08
N ALA A 113 -2.64 -28.96 9.69
CA ALA A 113 -1.65 -28.02 9.16
C ALA A 113 -2.15 -27.28 7.90
N THR A 114 -2.80 -27.98 6.96
CA THR A 114 -3.46 -27.32 5.81
C THR A 114 -4.56 -26.37 6.27
N ALA A 115 -5.40 -26.82 7.21
CA ALA A 115 -6.49 -25.99 7.72
C ALA A 115 -5.97 -24.68 8.33
N TYR A 116 -4.88 -24.73 9.10
CA TYR A 116 -4.24 -23.53 9.66
C TYR A 116 -3.60 -22.64 8.58
N GLY A 117 -2.95 -23.22 7.57
CA GLY A 117 -2.40 -22.48 6.44
C GLY A 117 -3.48 -21.69 5.68
N LEU A 118 -4.62 -22.32 5.42
CA LEU A 118 -5.77 -21.67 4.79
C LEU A 118 -6.44 -20.64 5.71
N ALA A 119 -6.58 -20.95 7.00
CA ALA A 119 -7.14 -20.03 7.98
C ALA A 119 -6.33 -18.74 8.12
N ALA A 120 -5.01 -18.79 7.92
CA ALA A 120 -4.16 -17.61 7.86
C ALA A 120 -4.23 -16.90 6.48
N ALA A 121 -4.25 -17.65 5.39
CA ALA A 121 -4.22 -17.11 4.03
C ALA A 121 -5.49 -16.35 3.64
N ILE A 122 -6.67 -16.87 3.98
CA ILE A 122 -7.95 -16.34 3.54
C ILE A 122 -8.20 -14.91 4.09
N PRO A 123 -8.09 -14.65 5.40
CA PRO A 123 -8.25 -13.29 5.92
C PRO A 123 -7.18 -12.33 5.40
N ALA A 124 -5.94 -12.80 5.23
CA ALA A 124 -4.86 -11.99 4.67
C ALA A 124 -5.16 -11.56 3.23
N SER A 125 -5.68 -12.48 2.40
CA SER A 125 -6.08 -12.19 1.01
C SER A 125 -7.19 -11.14 0.95
N ILE A 126 -8.22 -11.29 1.79
CA ILE A 126 -9.34 -10.35 1.87
C ILE A 126 -8.83 -8.98 2.31
N GLY A 127 -7.99 -8.93 3.34
CA GLY A 127 -7.39 -7.69 3.85
C GLY A 127 -6.55 -6.98 2.78
N TYR A 128 -5.65 -7.70 2.11
CA TYR A 128 -4.82 -7.17 1.03
C TYR A 128 -5.67 -6.56 -0.09
N ASN A 129 -6.69 -7.27 -0.56
CA ASN A 129 -7.53 -6.79 -1.65
C ASN A 129 -8.37 -5.56 -1.25
N ARG A 130 -8.99 -5.57 -0.06
CA ARG A 130 -9.83 -4.43 0.38
C ARG A 130 -9.01 -3.18 0.64
N ILE A 131 -7.96 -3.31 1.43
CA ILE A 131 -7.10 -2.18 1.82
C ILE A 131 -6.32 -1.71 0.60
N GLY A 132 -5.78 -2.62 -0.21
CA GLY A 132 -5.03 -2.31 -1.42
C GLY A 132 -5.88 -1.55 -2.44
N SER A 133 -7.14 -1.94 -2.64
CA SER A 133 -8.06 -1.19 -3.53
C SER A 133 -8.32 0.23 -3.03
N SER A 134 -8.40 0.42 -1.71
CA SER A 134 -8.66 1.74 -1.12
C SER A 134 -7.41 2.61 -1.15
N PHE A 135 -6.25 2.00 -0.93
CA PHE A 135 -4.95 2.64 -1.02
C PHE A 135 -4.63 3.08 -2.46
N ALA A 136 -4.95 2.25 -3.46
CA ALA A 136 -4.82 2.62 -4.86
C ALA A 136 -5.72 3.81 -5.23
N ARG A 137 -6.98 3.84 -4.74
CA ARG A 137 -7.88 4.99 -4.92
C ARG A 137 -7.31 6.26 -4.31
N LEU A 138 -6.78 6.18 -3.08
CA LEU A 138 -6.12 7.32 -2.42
C LEU A 138 -4.94 7.83 -3.27
N GLY A 139 -4.12 6.95 -3.82
CA GLY A 139 -3.02 7.34 -4.71
C GLY A 139 -3.49 8.09 -5.96
N GLN A 140 -4.64 7.71 -6.54
CA GLN A 140 -5.25 8.43 -7.66
C GLN A 140 -5.79 9.80 -7.23
N GLU A 141 -6.46 9.89 -6.08
CA GLU A 141 -6.94 11.16 -5.52
C GLU A 141 -5.78 12.14 -5.27
N VAL A 142 -4.65 11.65 -4.75
CA VAL A 142 -3.43 12.46 -4.59
C VAL A 142 -2.87 12.90 -5.95
N ALA A 143 -2.86 12.03 -6.95
CA ALA A 143 -2.40 12.39 -8.30
C ALA A 143 -3.27 13.51 -8.92
N HIS A 144 -4.60 13.41 -8.79
CA HIS A 144 -5.51 14.47 -9.23
C HIS A 144 -5.28 15.78 -8.48
N TYR A 145 -5.09 15.72 -7.16
CA TYR A 145 -4.75 16.89 -6.36
C TYR A 145 -3.48 17.59 -6.87
N ILE A 146 -2.44 16.83 -7.23
CA ILE A 146 -1.19 17.38 -7.75
C ILE A 146 -1.42 18.11 -9.08
N GLU A 147 -2.18 17.53 -10.00
CA GLU A 147 -2.50 18.14 -11.28
C GLU A 147 -3.27 19.46 -11.10
N ASP A 148 -4.32 19.45 -10.29
CA ASP A 148 -5.16 20.62 -10.01
C ASP A 148 -4.37 21.73 -9.28
N GLU A 149 -3.55 21.36 -8.31
CA GLU A 149 -2.77 22.31 -7.53
C GLU A 149 -1.63 22.91 -8.36
N ALA A 150 -0.92 22.11 -9.16
CA ALA A 150 0.11 22.61 -10.07
C ALA A 150 -0.49 23.56 -11.12
N LEU A 151 -1.69 23.24 -11.63
CA LEU A 151 -2.46 24.15 -12.48
C LEU A 151 -2.81 25.43 -11.73
N HIS A 152 -3.33 25.36 -10.50
CA HIS A 152 -3.70 26.54 -9.72
C HIS A 152 -2.50 27.48 -9.44
N MET A 153 -1.35 26.92 -9.05
CA MET A 153 -0.13 27.69 -8.78
C MET A 153 0.42 28.39 -10.03
N THR A 154 0.33 27.74 -11.20
CA THR A 154 0.89 28.26 -12.45
C THR A 154 -0.08 29.08 -13.30
N SER A 155 -1.38 28.87 -13.13
CA SER A 155 -2.44 29.55 -13.89
C SER A 155 -2.75 30.97 -13.39
N GLY A 156 -2.28 31.36 -12.20
CA GLY A 156 -2.37 32.72 -11.67
C GLY A 156 -3.74 33.37 -11.84
N ALA A 157 -4.76 32.97 -11.06
CA ALA A 157 -6.07 33.64 -10.95
C ALA A 157 -6.53 34.42 -12.20
N GLY A 158 -7.11 33.73 -13.21
CA GLY A 158 -7.82 34.38 -14.31
C GLY A 158 -9.24 33.84 -14.49
N PRO A 159 -10.26 34.51 -13.89
CA PRO A 159 -11.29 35.11 -14.76
C PRO A 159 -11.79 36.49 -14.25
N ARG A 160 -10.91 37.50 -14.13
CA ARG A 160 -11.33 38.92 -14.02
C ARG A 160 -10.92 39.82 -15.20
N ALA A 161 -10.04 39.36 -16.08
CA ALA A 161 -9.59 40.15 -17.24
C ALA A 161 -10.64 40.24 -18.38
N LYS A 162 -11.73 39.45 -18.34
CA LYS A 162 -12.83 39.57 -19.32
C LYS A 162 -13.94 40.56 -18.93
N GLN A 163 -14.10 40.89 -17.64
CA GLN A 163 -15.15 41.84 -17.20
C GLN A 163 -14.75 43.32 -17.28
N GLN A 164 -13.44 43.64 -17.39
CA GLN A 164 -12.99 45.03 -17.56
C GLN A 164 -12.94 45.51 -19.02
N LYS A 165 -13.08 44.61 -20.01
CA LYS A 165 -13.19 44.98 -21.43
C LYS A 165 -14.62 45.18 -21.93
N GLU A 166 -15.63 44.82 -21.13
CA GLU A 166 -17.05 45.07 -21.45
C GLU A 166 -17.60 46.34 -20.79
N ALA A 167 -16.78 47.03 -19.98
CA ALA A 167 -17.14 48.26 -19.29
C ALA A 167 -16.28 49.48 -19.69
N ALA A 168 -15.55 49.39 -20.80
CA ALA A 168 -14.73 50.47 -21.37
C ALA A 168 -15.19 50.82 -22.79
#